data_AF-A0A6J4QGW0-F1
#
_entry.id   AF-A0A6J4QGW0-F1
#
_cell.length_a   1.000
_cell.length_b   1.000
_cell.length_c   1.000
_cell.angle_alpha   90.00
_cell.angle_beta   90.00
_cell.angle_gamma   90.00
#
_symmetry.space_group_name_H-M   'P 1'
#
loop_
_entity.id
_entity.type
_entity.pdbx_description
1 polymer ?
#
loop_
_entity_poly.entity_id
_entity_poly.type
_entity_poly.pdbx_seq_one_letter_code
_entity_poly.pdbx_strand_id
1 'polypeptide(L)'
;MTKDALVEEINEAYRRLSDATEALASADRSLSEYVRRVRLDNAEAILEAKNERTASLYLDGLLDTGEHRRLEEVRARAELDHQHARREVDRLRLIVELLGAIEGSRRGE
;
A
#
# COMPACT_ATOMS: atom_id res chain seq x y z
N MET A 1 21.54 -9.27 20.97
CA MET A 1 21.64 -8.81 19.57
C MET A 1 22.89 -7.95 19.47
N THR A 2 23.77 -8.19 18.50
CA THR A 2 24.92 -7.31 18.26
C THR A 2 24.47 -6.07 17.50
N LYS A 3 25.25 -4.98 17.55
CA LYS A 3 24.95 -3.77 16.77
C LYS A 3 24.88 -4.08 15.27
N ASP A 4 25.76 -4.95 14.79
CA ASP A 4 25.78 -5.37 13.38
C ASP A 4 24.51 -6.12 12.98
N ALA A 5 24.02 -7.05 13.80
CA ALA A 5 22.78 -7.77 13.54
C ALA A 5 21.56 -6.82 13.47
N LEU A 6 21.52 -5.80 14.34
CA LEU A 6 20.46 -4.79 14.31
C LEU A 6 20.52 -3.91 13.05
N VAL A 7 21.72 -3.55 12.61
CA VAL A 7 21.93 -2.79 11.36
C VAL A 7 21.47 -3.60 10.15
N GLU A 8 21.79 -4.88 10.10
CA GLU A 8 21.31 -5.78 9.03
C GLU A 8 19.78 -5.89 9.02
N GLU A 9 19.15 -6.10 10.18
CA GLU A 9 17.69 -6.19 10.31
C GLU A 9 17.00 -4.88 9.87
N ILE A 10 17.55 -3.72 10.23
CA ILE A 10 17.05 -2.41 9.79
C ILE A 10 17.15 -2.27 8.27
N ASN A 11 18.30 -2.59 7.69
CA ASN A 11 18.49 -2.49 6.24
C ASN A 11 17.53 -3.41 5.49
N GLU A 12 17.30 -4.62 5.99
CA GLU A 12 16.34 -5.55 5.40
C GLU A 12 14.90 -5.05 5.53
N ALA A 13 14.51 -4.51 6.68
CA ALA A 13 13.18 -3.93 6.88
C ALA A 13 12.91 -2.76 5.93
N TYR A 14 13.88 -1.87 5.72
CA TYR A 14 13.76 -0.78 4.75
C TYR A 14 13.66 -1.27 3.31
N ARG A 15 14.40 -2.31 2.92
CA ARG A 15 14.25 -2.94 1.60
C ARG A 15 12.85 -3.50 1.41
N ARG A 16 12.34 -4.28 2.37
CA ARG A 16 10.98 -4.83 2.33
C ARG A 16 9.92 -3.72 2.25
N LEU A 17 10.12 -2.61 2.95
CA LEU A 17 9.23 -1.45 2.85
C LEU A 17 9.27 -0.82 1.46
N SER A 18 10.45 -0.69 0.86
CA SER A 18 10.59 -0.20 -0.52
C SER A 18 9.85 -1.11 -1.51
N ASP A 19 10.09 -2.41 -1.44
CA ASP A 19 9.44 -3.40 -2.31
C ASP A 19 7.91 -3.38 -2.16
N ALA A 20 7.42 -3.30 -0.92
CA ALA A 20 5.99 -3.22 -0.64
C ALA A 20 5.37 -1.90 -1.13
N THR A 21 6.12 -0.80 -1.09
CA THR A 21 5.70 0.50 -1.62
C THR A 21 5.54 0.43 -3.14
N GLU A 22 6.52 -0.16 -3.83
CA GLU A 22 6.47 -0.34 -5.29
C GLU A 22 5.33 -1.28 -5.70
N ALA A 23 5.13 -2.37 -4.96
CA ALA A 23 4.03 -3.32 -5.20
C ALA A 23 2.66 -2.65 -5.04
N LEU A 24 2.45 -1.84 -3.99
CA LEU A 24 1.21 -1.10 -3.79
C LEU A 24 0.99 -0.07 -4.92
N ALA A 25 2.01 0.71 -5.27
CA ALA A 25 1.92 1.67 -6.36
C ALA A 25 1.61 1.01 -7.71
N SER A 26 2.15 -0.18 -7.96
CA SER A 26 1.84 -0.99 -9.14
C SER A 26 0.38 -1.46 -9.12
N ALA A 27 -0.10 -1.99 -8.01
CA ALA A 27 -1.49 -2.45 -7.86
C ALA A 27 -2.50 -1.30 -8.02
N ASP A 28 -2.23 -0.14 -7.42
CA ASP A 28 -3.04 1.08 -7.58
C ASP A 28 -3.11 1.53 -9.04
N ARG A 29 -1.98 1.46 -9.76
CA ARG A 29 -1.93 1.80 -11.18
C ARG A 29 -2.75 0.83 -12.01
N SER A 30 -2.60 -0.48 -11.79
CA SER A 30 -3.37 -1.50 -12.51
C SER A 30 -4.87 -1.35 -12.30
N LEU A 31 -5.32 -1.12 -11.06
CA LEU A 31 -6.73 -0.87 -10.76
C LEU A 31 -7.23 0.42 -11.44
N SER A 32 -6.45 1.50 -11.36
CA SER A 32 -6.79 2.78 -11.98
C SER A 32 -6.88 2.68 -13.51
N GLU A 33 -5.95 1.97 -14.14
CA GLU A 33 -5.95 1.71 -15.58
C GLU A 33 -7.15 0.86 -16.00
N TYR A 34 -7.50 -0.16 -15.22
CA TYR A 34 -8.68 -0.98 -15.44
C TYR A 34 -9.96 -0.12 -15.41
N VAL A 35 -10.16 0.65 -14.34
CA VAL A 35 -11.33 1.54 -14.19
C VAL A 35 -11.37 2.57 -15.32
N ARG A 36 -10.22 3.15 -15.68
CA ARG A 36 -10.13 4.11 -16.79
C ARG A 36 -10.55 3.48 -18.12
N ARG A 37 -10.08 2.26 -18.42
CA ARG A 37 -10.44 1.52 -19.63
C ARG A 37 -11.94 1.23 -19.67
N VAL A 38 -12.51 0.70 -18.59
CA VAL A 38 -13.96 0.46 -18.47
C VAL A 38 -14.76 1.74 -18.73
N ARG A 39 -14.35 2.87 -18.16
CA ARG A 39 -15.00 4.17 -18.41
C ARG A 39 -14.92 4.61 -19.86
N LEU A 40 -13.77 4.43 -20.51
CA LEU A 40 -13.59 4.82 -21.92
C LEU A 40 -14.41 3.93 -22.86
N ASP A 41 -14.39 2.63 -22.64
CA ASP A 41 -15.13 1.65 -23.45
C ASP A 41 -16.65 1.83 -23.33
N ASN A 42 -17.12 2.44 -22.23
CA ASN A 42 -18.54 2.68 -21.94
C ASN A 42 -18.90 4.16 -21.86
N ALA A 43 -18.06 5.04 -22.43
CA ALA A 43 -18.20 6.48 -22.29
C ALA A 43 -19.57 6.98 -22.79
N GLU A 44 -20.08 6.42 -23.88
CA GLU A 44 -21.38 6.79 -24.46
C GLU A 44 -22.54 6.48 -23.50
N ALA A 45 -22.60 5.25 -22.96
CA ALA A 45 -23.62 4.84 -21.99
C ALA A 45 -23.55 5.66 -20.68
N ILE A 46 -22.33 6.05 -20.26
CA ILE A 46 -22.13 6.90 -19.08
C ILE A 46 -22.60 8.34 -19.35
N LEU A 47 -22.36 8.87 -20.55
CA LEU A 47 -22.81 10.22 -20.95
C LEU A 47 -24.32 10.30 -21.17
N GLU A 48 -24.99 9.20 -21.52
CA GLU A 48 -26.45 9.11 -21.60
C GLU A 48 -27.13 9.16 -20.22
N ALA A 49 -26.40 8.96 -19.14
CA ALA A 49 -26.93 9.06 -17.79
C ALA A 49 -27.39 10.50 -17.50
N LYS A 50 -28.68 10.66 -17.21
CA LYS A 50 -29.32 11.99 -17.01
C LYS A 50 -28.87 12.74 -15.75
N ASN A 51 -28.08 12.10 -14.89
CA ASN A 51 -27.51 12.70 -13.67
C ASN A 51 -26.32 11.88 -13.15
N GLU A 52 -25.51 12.50 -12.28
CA GLU A 52 -24.31 11.90 -11.69
C GLU A 52 -24.60 10.61 -10.91
N ARG A 53 -25.69 10.56 -10.12
CA ARG A 53 -26.07 9.37 -9.36
C ARG A 53 -26.33 8.16 -10.27
N THR A 54 -27.00 8.38 -11.40
CA THR A 54 -27.25 7.32 -12.39
C THR A 54 -25.95 6.89 -13.07
N ALA A 55 -25.06 7.82 -13.41
CA ALA A 55 -23.74 7.51 -13.97
C ALA A 55 -22.88 6.67 -13.01
N SER A 56 -22.91 6.98 -11.70
CA SER A 56 -22.23 6.19 -10.68
C SER A 56 -22.77 4.76 -10.60
N LEU A 57 -24.09 4.58 -10.61
CA LEU A 57 -24.70 3.23 -10.58
C LEU A 57 -24.38 2.41 -11.84
N TYR A 58 -24.33 3.04 -13.02
CA TYR A 58 -23.88 2.38 -14.24
C TYR A 58 -22.42 1.95 -14.13
N LEU A 59 -21.55 2.83 -13.63
CA LEU A 59 -20.15 2.50 -13.44
C LEU A 59 -19.95 1.36 -12.44
N ASP A 60 -20.67 1.37 -11.31
CA ASP A 60 -20.62 0.28 -10.33
C ASP A 60 -21.04 -1.06 -10.96
N GLY A 61 -22.09 -1.06 -11.78
CA GLY A 61 -22.51 -2.26 -12.52
C GLY A 61 -21.46 -2.72 -13.55
N LEU A 62 -20.79 -1.80 -14.24
CA LEU A 62 -19.72 -2.10 -15.19
C LEU A 62 -18.45 -2.61 -14.51
N LEU A 63 -18.22 -2.23 -13.26
CA LEU A 63 -17.10 -2.68 -12.43
C LEU A 63 -17.42 -3.93 -11.62
N ASP A 64 -18.66 -4.45 -11.63
CA ASP A 64 -18.99 -5.74 -11.03
C ASP A 64 -18.52 -6.92 -11.90
N THR A 65 -17.21 -6.99 -12.09
CA THR A 65 -16.55 -8.04 -12.86
C THR A 65 -15.60 -8.85 -11.98
N GLY A 66 -15.30 -10.06 -12.41
CA GLY A 66 -14.28 -10.88 -11.76
C GLY A 66 -12.88 -10.27 -11.85
N GLU A 67 -12.58 -9.52 -12.91
CA GLU A 67 -11.28 -8.85 -13.08
C GLU A 67 -11.13 -7.68 -12.10
N HIS A 68 -12.16 -6.83 -11.98
CA HIS A 68 -12.16 -5.73 -11.02
C HIS A 68 -11.99 -6.24 -9.58
N ARG A 69 -12.76 -7.26 -9.19
CA ARG A 69 -12.64 -7.88 -7.86
C ARG A 69 -11.25 -8.42 -7.58
N ARG A 70 -10.62 -9.09 -8.57
CA ARG A 70 -9.24 -9.57 -8.42
C ARG A 70 -8.24 -8.43 -8.25
N LEU A 71 -8.40 -7.32 -8.98
CA LEU A 71 -7.53 -6.16 -8.86
C LEU A 71 -7.68 -5.47 -7.49
N GLU A 72 -8.92 -5.35 -6.99
CA GLU A 72 -9.21 -4.90 -5.62
C GLU A 72 -8.57 -5.80 -4.57
N GLU A 73 -8.67 -7.14 -4.72
CA GLU A 73 -8.04 -8.10 -3.81
C GLU A 73 -6.50 -7.98 -3.82
N VAL A 74 -5.89 -7.86 -5.00
CA VAL A 74 -4.44 -7.66 -5.14
C VAL A 74 -4.01 -6.35 -4.48
N ARG A 75 -4.74 -5.26 -4.71
CA ARG A 75 -4.48 -3.96 -4.08
C ARG A 75 -4.62 -4.03 -2.56
N ALA A 76 -5.70 -4.61 -2.06
CA ALA A 76 -5.92 -4.77 -0.62
C ALA A 76 -4.81 -5.59 0.03
N ARG A 77 -4.32 -6.64 -0.66
CA ARG A 77 -3.19 -7.43 -0.18
C ARG A 77 -1.90 -6.61 -0.13
N ALA A 78 -1.58 -5.88 -1.21
CA ALA A 78 -0.41 -5.02 -1.28
C ALA A 78 -0.44 -3.91 -0.21
N GLU A 79 -1.62 -3.37 0.09
CA GLU A 79 -1.80 -2.37 1.14
C GLU A 79 -1.50 -2.96 2.52
N LEU A 80 -2.00 -4.16 2.83
CA LEU A 80 -1.69 -4.85 4.08
C LEU A 80 -0.20 -5.14 4.21
N ASP A 81 0.45 -5.61 3.15
CA ASP A 81 1.88 -5.91 3.15
C ASP A 81 2.71 -4.61 3.35
N HIS A 82 2.32 -3.50 2.73
CA HIS A 82 2.94 -2.19 2.96
C HIS A 82 2.74 -1.70 4.41
N GLN A 83 1.54 -1.82 4.97
CA GLN A 83 1.29 -1.47 6.38
C GLN A 83 2.14 -2.30 7.35
N HIS A 84 2.31 -3.60 7.07
CA HIS A 84 3.17 -4.47 7.87
C HIS A 84 4.63 -4.05 7.79
N ALA A 85 5.16 -3.85 6.58
CA ALA A 85 6.55 -3.40 6.40
C ALA A 85 6.79 -2.05 7.07
N ARG A 86 5.80 -1.14 7.05
CA ARG A 86 5.90 0.15 7.72
C ARG A 86 6.00 0.00 9.23
N ARG A 87 5.11 -0.79 9.83
CA ARG A 87 5.13 -1.07 11.28
C ARG A 87 6.45 -1.70 11.71
N GLU A 88 7.05 -2.53 10.87
CA GLU A 88 8.35 -3.15 11.15
C GLU A 88 9.48 -2.12 11.27
N VAL A 89 9.54 -1.19 10.33
CA VAL A 89 10.49 -0.08 10.37
C VAL A 89 10.27 0.79 11.62
N ASP A 90 9.01 1.11 11.93
CA ASP A 90 8.68 1.92 13.11
C ASP A 90 9.06 1.20 14.42
N ARG A 91 8.87 -0.12 14.48
CA ARG A 91 9.31 -0.96 15.62
C ARG A 91 10.81 -0.92 15.79
N LEU A 92 11.58 -1.12 14.72
CA LEU A 92 13.05 -1.13 14.76
C LEU A 92 13.60 0.24 15.13
N ARG A 93 12.99 1.31 14.63
CA ARG A 93 13.33 2.68 15.04
C ARG A 93 13.15 2.89 16.54
N LEU A 94 12.03 2.44 17.11
CA LEU A 94 11.80 2.52 18.55
C LEU A 94 12.87 1.74 19.35
N ILE A 95 13.26 0.55 18.88
CA ILE A 95 14.33 -0.24 19.51
C ILE A 95 15.65 0.54 19.53
N VAL A 96 16.01 1.17 18.40
CA VAL A 96 17.23 2.01 18.32
C VAL A 96 17.18 3.18 19.30
N GLU A 97 16.05 3.88 19.38
CA GLU A 97 15.85 5.01 20.30
C GLU A 97 15.98 4.57 21.77
N LEU A 98 15.38 3.44 22.15
CA LEU A 98 15.46 2.89 23.50
C LEU A 98 16.88 2.44 23.86
N LEU A 99 17.58 1.77 22.95
CA LEU A 99 18.99 1.37 23.17
C LEU A 99 19.88 2.59 23.36
N GLY A 100 19.68 3.65 22.56
CA GLY A 100 20.40 4.91 22.71
C GLY A 100 20.16 5.58 24.07
N ALA A 101 18.91 5.60 24.54
CA ALA A 101 18.57 6.13 25.86
C ALA A 101 19.23 5.34 27.00
N ILE A 102 19.24 4.00 26.90
CA ILE A 102 19.88 3.13 27.90
C ILE A 102 21.40 3.32 27.93
N GLU A 103 22.05 3.38 26.76
CA GLU A 103 23.49 3.65 26.67
C GLU A 103 23.86 5.03 27.19
N GLY A 104 23.04 6.06 26.93
CA GLY A 104 23.21 7.41 27.46
C GLY A 104 23.08 7.47 28.98
N SER A 105 22.11 6.77 29.55
CA SER A 105 21.91 6.68 31.01
C SER A 105 23.09 6.00 31.71
N ARG A 106 23.74 5.02 31.08
CA ARG A 106 24.92 4.31 31.64
C ARG A 106 26.22 5.10 31.57
N ARG A 107 26.32 6.13 30.72
CA ARG A 107 27.52 7.00 30.62
C ARG A 107 27.44 8.24 31.51
N GLY A 108 26.28 8.49 32.12
CA GLY A 108 26.04 9.64 33.01
C GLY A 108 26.19 9.33 34.51
N GLU A 109 26.55 8.09 34.86
CA GLU A 109 26.98 7.65 36.21
C GLU A 109 28.52 7.57 36.27
#